data_AF-A0A3A5W750-F1
#
_entry.id   AF-A0A3A5W750-F1
#
_cell.length_a   1.000
_cell.length_b   1.000
_cell.length_c   1.000
_cell.angle_alpha   90.00
_cell.angle_beta   90.00
_cell.angle_gamma   90.00
#
_symmetry.space_group_name_H-M   'P 1'
#
loop_
_entity.id
_entity.type
_entity.pdbx_description
1 polymer ?
#
loop_
_entity_poly.entity_id
_entity_poly.type
_entity_poly.pdbx_seq_one_letter_code
_entity_poly.pdbx_strand_id
1 'polypeptide(L)'
;ELLACRSPFLRRRLSSIRERWYISDTEPNHTAHRLALQSATHYVLPTHWDSTIDGGLLAKISSATVHRIDGLHGHVHLRPSLRPPAVSDPPRVVVRRLLGNGEHDQREVIAIPEAAWDGLIVTKADEQEYQGNPWALVQELSAHDGVITQSVTMASEAALLGVPTLLVSAAQRGFLTRLEDEGYPLFRWGEACEGEAWHSLHAQFLTGLHLTEALEPAAWPDARAQLAQWFGMTLID
;
A
#
# COMPACT_ATOMS: atom_id res chain seq x y z
N GLU A 1 -4.29 -36.24 12.79
CA GLU A 1 -3.95 -34.81 12.69
C GLU A 1 -3.36 -34.40 11.33
N LEU A 2 -2.42 -35.14 10.75
CA LEU A 2 -1.82 -34.85 9.42
C LEU A 2 -2.82 -34.67 8.25
N LEU A 3 -3.96 -35.38 8.25
CA LEU A 3 -5.01 -35.21 7.25
C LEU A 3 -5.92 -34.00 7.51
N ALA A 4 -6.07 -33.58 8.77
CA ALA A 4 -6.83 -32.38 9.15
C ALA A 4 -6.08 -31.09 8.79
N CYS A 5 -4.74 -31.15 8.72
CA CYS A 5 -3.92 -30.07 8.18
C CYS A 5 -4.21 -29.75 6.70
N ARG A 6 -4.94 -30.58 5.95
CA ARG A 6 -5.28 -30.28 4.54
C ARG A 6 -6.63 -29.58 4.36
N SER A 7 -7.45 -29.47 5.41
CA SER A 7 -8.77 -28.82 5.35
C SER A 7 -8.80 -27.54 6.19
N PRO A 8 -9.06 -26.36 5.58
CA PRO A 8 -9.22 -25.09 6.31
C PRO A 8 -10.30 -25.16 7.40
N PHE A 9 -11.35 -25.95 7.18
CA PHE A 9 -12.44 -26.14 8.14
C PHE A 9 -12.03 -27.00 9.35
N LEU A 10 -11.21 -28.04 9.14
CA LEU A 10 -10.72 -28.87 10.24
C LEU A 10 -9.62 -28.19 11.04
N ARG A 11 -8.77 -27.35 10.40
CA ARG A 11 -7.74 -26.55 11.09
C ARG A 11 -8.32 -25.60 12.15
N ARG A 12 -9.49 -24.99 11.89
CA ARG A 12 -10.19 -24.13 12.87
C ARG A 12 -10.55 -24.85 14.17
N ARG A 13 -10.59 -26.18 14.17
CA ARG A 13 -10.96 -27.03 15.31
C ARG A 13 -9.78 -27.80 15.92
N LEU A 14 -8.55 -27.58 15.43
CA LEU A 14 -7.36 -28.21 16.01
C LEU A 14 -7.00 -27.50 17.31
N SER A 15 -7.21 -28.18 18.44
CA SER A 15 -6.84 -27.69 19.78
C SER A 15 -5.33 -27.42 19.93
N SER A 16 -4.50 -27.99 19.05
CA SER A 16 -3.06 -27.77 19.01
C SER A 16 -2.67 -26.38 18.48
N ILE A 17 -3.51 -25.73 17.67
CA ILE A 17 -3.25 -24.36 17.19
C ILE A 17 -3.75 -23.37 18.24
N ARG A 18 -2.83 -22.88 19.07
CA ARG A 18 -3.13 -21.92 20.14
C ARG A 18 -3.33 -20.50 19.62
N GLU A 19 -2.56 -20.13 18.61
CA GLU A 19 -2.56 -18.77 18.06
C GLU A 19 -2.93 -18.77 16.58
N ARG A 20 -3.87 -17.88 16.22
CA ARG A 20 -4.31 -17.63 14.85
C ARG A 20 -4.24 -16.14 14.62
N TRP A 21 -3.24 -15.73 13.84
CA TRP A 21 -2.94 -14.32 13.61
C TRP A 21 -3.64 -13.84 12.34
N TYR A 22 -4.33 -12.71 12.45
CA TYR A 22 -4.88 -11.96 11.33
C TYR A 22 -4.15 -10.62 11.26
N ILE A 23 -3.54 -10.33 10.10
CA ILE A 23 -2.79 -9.11 9.86
C ILE A 23 -3.50 -8.37 8.74
N SER A 24 -3.80 -7.10 8.93
CA SER A 24 -4.51 -6.30 7.95
C SER A 24 -4.15 -4.83 8.09
N ASP A 25 -3.87 -4.20 6.96
CA ASP A 25 -3.74 -2.76 6.76
C ASP A 25 -4.85 -2.20 5.84
N THR A 26 -5.80 -3.05 5.45
CA THR A 26 -6.88 -2.74 4.52
C THR A 26 -8.24 -2.77 5.23
N GLU A 27 -8.79 -1.61 5.59
CA GLU A 27 -10.04 -1.48 6.35
C GLU A 27 -11.30 -1.91 5.57
N PRO A 28 -11.42 -1.65 4.26
CA PRO A 28 -12.62 -2.06 3.52
C PRO A 28 -12.71 -3.57 3.23
N ASN A 29 -11.76 -4.39 3.70
CA ASN A 29 -11.75 -5.84 3.44
C ASN A 29 -12.73 -6.62 4.32
N HIS A 30 -14.02 -6.29 4.21
CA HIS A 30 -15.09 -6.83 5.05
C HIS A 30 -15.24 -8.36 4.94
N THR A 31 -14.88 -8.96 3.80
CA THR A 31 -14.89 -10.41 3.63
C THR A 31 -13.81 -11.06 4.50
N ALA A 32 -12.56 -10.60 4.41
CA ALA A 32 -11.47 -11.11 5.25
C ALA A 32 -11.74 -10.85 6.74
N HIS A 33 -12.26 -9.67 7.09
CA HIS A 33 -12.62 -9.29 8.45
C HIS A 33 -13.66 -10.24 9.06
N ARG A 34 -14.70 -10.60 8.29
CA ARG A 34 -15.72 -11.56 8.73
C ARG A 34 -15.12 -12.94 8.99
N LEU A 35 -14.17 -13.39 8.16
CA LEU A 35 -13.49 -14.67 8.35
C LEU A 35 -12.54 -14.64 9.56
N ALA A 36 -11.86 -13.51 9.78
CA ALA A 36 -10.98 -13.31 10.94
C ALA A 36 -11.78 -13.37 12.25
N LEU A 37 -12.91 -12.67 12.34
CA LEU A 37 -13.80 -12.66 13.52
C LEU A 37 -14.26 -14.06 13.97
N GLN A 38 -14.28 -15.04 13.07
CA GLN A 38 -14.68 -16.41 13.39
C GLN A 38 -13.59 -17.23 14.07
N SER A 39 -12.32 -16.84 13.98
CA SER A 39 -11.23 -17.74 14.38
C SER A 39 -9.93 -17.08 14.84
N ALA A 40 -9.62 -15.85 14.44
CA ALA A 40 -8.38 -15.20 14.84
C ALA A 40 -8.35 -14.94 16.35
N THR A 41 -7.21 -15.24 16.97
CA THR A 41 -6.93 -14.99 18.40
C THR A 41 -6.04 -13.77 18.58
N HIS A 42 -5.33 -13.35 17.53
CA HIS A 42 -4.54 -12.13 17.48
C HIS A 42 -4.86 -11.34 16.20
N TYR A 43 -4.99 -10.04 16.35
CA TYR A 43 -5.18 -9.08 15.28
C TYR A 43 -3.99 -8.13 15.27
N VAL A 44 -3.36 -7.93 14.12
CA VAL A 44 -2.35 -6.88 13.92
C VAL A 44 -2.96 -5.87 12.98
N LEU A 45 -3.24 -4.68 13.51
CA LEU A 45 -3.84 -3.56 12.78
C LEU A 45 -2.95 -2.33 12.94
N PRO A 46 -2.74 -1.50 11.91
CA PRO A 46 -1.92 -0.30 12.03
C PRO A 46 -2.47 0.71 13.03
N THR A 47 -1.60 1.53 13.61
CA THR A 47 -1.97 2.66 14.49
C THR A 47 -2.92 3.64 13.81
N HIS A 48 -2.73 3.89 12.51
CA HIS A 48 -3.55 4.76 11.66
C HIS A 48 -4.83 4.12 11.11
N TRP A 49 -5.22 2.92 11.60
CA TRP A 49 -6.45 2.25 11.16
C TRP A 49 -7.67 3.15 11.30
N ASP A 50 -8.40 3.36 10.20
CA ASP A 50 -9.62 4.14 10.19
C ASP A 50 -10.85 3.27 10.48
N SER A 51 -11.38 3.37 11.70
CA SER A 51 -12.57 2.63 12.12
C SER A 51 -13.86 3.08 11.45
N THR A 52 -13.88 4.23 10.77
CA THR A 52 -15.08 4.71 10.06
C THR A 52 -15.36 3.89 8.79
N ILE A 53 -14.33 3.26 8.23
CA ILE A 53 -14.40 2.48 6.99
C ILE A 53 -14.13 0.98 7.19
N ASP A 54 -13.95 0.51 8.44
CA ASP A 54 -13.58 -0.90 8.74
C ASP A 54 -14.77 -1.88 8.84
N GLY A 55 -15.99 -1.40 8.60
CA GLY A 55 -17.22 -2.21 8.74
C GLY A 55 -17.51 -2.65 10.19
N GLY A 56 -16.95 -1.94 11.17
CA GLY A 56 -17.01 -2.22 12.60
C GLY A 56 -16.11 -3.38 13.03
N LEU A 57 -15.07 -3.74 12.26
CA LEU A 57 -14.14 -4.82 12.63
C LEU A 57 -13.61 -4.60 14.04
N LEU A 58 -12.98 -3.44 14.28
CA LEU A 58 -12.28 -3.18 15.54
C LEU A 58 -13.22 -3.29 16.75
N ALA A 59 -14.46 -2.80 16.62
CA ALA A 59 -15.47 -2.85 17.67
C ALA A 59 -16.02 -4.28 17.93
N LYS A 60 -15.97 -5.17 16.93
CA LYS A 60 -16.46 -6.56 17.03
C LYS A 60 -15.44 -7.51 17.65
N ILE A 61 -14.17 -7.10 17.76
CA ILE A 61 -13.12 -7.90 18.40
C ILE A 61 -13.35 -7.86 19.92
N SER A 62 -13.86 -8.96 20.49
CA SER A 62 -14.23 -9.02 21.91
C SER A 62 -13.40 -10.00 22.75
N SER A 63 -12.78 -11.01 22.11
CA SER A 63 -12.14 -12.14 22.80
C SER A 63 -10.78 -12.51 22.18
N ALA A 64 -10.10 -11.53 21.58
CA ALA A 64 -8.79 -11.68 20.96
C ALA A 64 -7.88 -10.50 21.31
N THR A 65 -6.57 -10.71 21.23
CA THR A 65 -5.59 -9.64 21.44
C THR A 65 -5.49 -8.78 20.18
N VAL A 66 -5.55 -7.47 20.34
CA VAL A 66 -5.30 -6.50 19.27
C VAL A 66 -3.93 -5.87 19.47
N HIS A 67 -3.06 -6.06 18.50
CA HIS A 67 -1.74 -5.46 18.39
C HIS A 67 -1.81 -4.28 17.43
N ARG A 68 -1.25 -3.14 17.83
CA ARG A 68 -1.26 -1.91 17.03
C ARG A 68 0.13 -1.65 16.48
N ILE A 69 0.33 -1.93 15.19
CA ILE A 69 1.63 -1.77 14.55
C ILE A 69 1.88 -0.31 14.21
N ASP A 70 3.02 0.22 14.66
CA ASP A 70 3.45 1.54 14.23
C ASP A 70 4.21 1.42 12.92
N GLY A 71 3.52 1.75 11.84
CA GLY A 71 4.04 1.75 10.49
C GLY A 71 3.05 1.22 9.48
N LEU A 72 3.41 1.33 8.21
CA LEU A 72 2.72 0.71 7.09
C LEU A 72 3.31 -0.69 6.84
N HIS A 73 2.56 -1.53 6.13
CA HIS A 73 3.07 -2.84 5.70
C HIS A 73 4.35 -2.73 4.87
N GLY A 74 4.52 -1.63 4.12
CA GLY A 74 5.76 -1.27 3.42
C GLY A 74 7.00 -1.25 4.32
N HIS A 75 6.89 -0.71 5.55
CA HIS A 75 8.04 -0.63 6.47
C HIS A 75 8.58 -2.00 6.92
N VAL A 76 7.80 -3.07 6.74
CA VAL A 76 8.21 -4.43 7.14
C VAL A 76 9.17 -5.04 6.12
N HIS A 77 8.95 -4.77 4.84
CA HIS A 77 9.59 -5.49 3.73
C HIS A 77 10.41 -4.58 2.80
N LEU A 78 10.12 -3.29 2.76
CA LEU A 78 10.90 -2.32 2.01
C LEU A 78 12.21 -2.00 2.74
N ARG A 79 13.15 -1.46 1.97
CA ARG A 79 14.37 -0.86 2.47
C ARG A 79 14.42 0.57 1.95
N PRO A 80 14.84 1.54 2.75
CA PRO A 80 15.16 2.86 2.24
C PRO A 80 16.12 2.72 1.04
N SER A 81 15.66 3.13 -0.13
CA SER A 81 16.47 3.11 -1.35
C SER A 81 16.95 4.51 -1.65
N LEU A 82 18.21 4.62 -2.08
CA LEU A 82 18.69 5.87 -2.65
C LEU A 82 18.08 6.04 -4.04
N ARG A 83 17.33 7.11 -4.20
CA ARG A 83 16.80 7.57 -5.49
C ARG A 83 17.96 7.95 -6.42
N PRO A 84 17.79 7.89 -7.76
CA PRO A 84 18.72 8.53 -8.67
C PRO A 84 18.98 9.99 -8.25
N PRO A 85 20.25 10.44 -8.22
CA PRO A 85 20.61 11.78 -7.73
C PRO A 85 20.18 12.90 -8.68
N ALA A 86 19.80 12.56 -9.90
CA ALA A 86 19.33 13.49 -10.92
C ALA A 86 18.09 12.92 -11.60
N VAL A 87 17.17 13.81 -11.93
CA VAL A 87 15.97 13.49 -12.69
C VAL A 87 16.33 13.26 -14.15
N SER A 88 15.69 12.28 -14.79
CA SER A 88 15.87 12.06 -16.23
C SER A 88 15.32 13.23 -17.05
N ASP A 89 15.86 13.44 -18.25
CA ASP A 89 15.35 14.41 -19.21
C ASP A 89 15.06 13.71 -20.56
N PRO A 90 13.79 13.43 -20.91
CA PRO A 90 12.56 13.69 -20.12
C PRO A 90 12.40 12.76 -18.91
N PRO A 91 11.60 13.13 -17.88
CA PRO A 91 11.38 12.29 -16.70
C PRO A 91 10.76 10.93 -17.05
N ARG A 92 11.21 9.89 -16.35
CA ARG A 92 10.75 8.51 -16.50
C ARG A 92 9.74 8.17 -15.42
N VAL A 93 8.58 7.65 -15.80
CA VAL A 93 7.54 7.25 -14.85
C VAL A 93 7.09 5.80 -15.06
N VAL A 94 6.71 5.16 -13.96
CA VAL A 94 5.95 3.91 -14.00
C VAL A 94 4.47 4.24 -14.02
N VAL A 95 3.74 3.69 -15.00
CA VAL A 95 2.27 3.81 -15.07
C VAL A 95 1.65 2.46 -14.79
N ARG A 96 0.76 2.38 -13.79
CA ARG A 96 -0.02 1.16 -13.47
C ARG A 96 -1.51 1.44 -13.41
N ARG A 97 -2.23 0.91 -14.40
CA ARG A 97 -3.69 0.84 -14.39
C ARG A 97 -4.14 -0.52 -13.87
N LEU A 98 -5.25 -0.53 -13.15
CA LEU A 98 -5.93 -1.70 -12.64
C LEU A 98 -7.10 -2.06 -13.56
N LEU A 99 -7.41 -3.34 -13.66
CA LEU A 99 -8.60 -3.83 -14.36
C LEU A 99 -9.89 -3.53 -13.60
N GLY A 100 -9.77 -3.26 -12.29
CA GLY A 100 -10.92 -2.93 -11.43
C GLY A 100 -11.82 -4.13 -11.11
N ASN A 101 -11.33 -5.36 -11.30
CA ASN A 101 -12.06 -6.58 -11.04
C ASN A 101 -11.78 -7.19 -9.66
N GLY A 102 -10.92 -6.56 -8.84
CA GLY A 102 -10.70 -6.96 -7.45
C GLY A 102 -11.90 -6.69 -6.55
N GLU A 103 -11.92 -7.35 -5.38
CA GLU A 103 -13.05 -7.29 -4.43
C GLU A 103 -13.37 -5.87 -3.95
N HIS A 104 -12.38 -4.96 -3.97
CA HIS A 104 -12.49 -3.58 -3.49
C HIS A 104 -12.46 -2.55 -4.62
N ASP A 105 -12.10 -2.95 -5.84
CA ASP A 105 -11.62 -2.01 -6.87
C ASP A 105 -12.74 -1.42 -7.73
N GLN A 106 -13.90 -2.09 -7.84
CA GLN A 106 -14.95 -1.73 -8.82
C GLN A 106 -15.49 -0.30 -8.67
N ARG A 107 -15.41 0.29 -7.47
CA ARG A 107 -15.82 1.68 -7.20
C ARG A 107 -14.63 2.60 -6.92
N GLU A 108 -13.43 2.04 -6.84
CA GLU A 108 -12.20 2.77 -6.49
C GLU A 108 -11.38 3.14 -7.74
N VAL A 109 -11.59 2.44 -8.86
CA VAL A 109 -10.86 2.70 -10.12
C VAL A 109 -11.42 3.92 -10.85
N ILE A 110 -10.55 4.87 -11.11
CA ILE A 110 -10.82 6.09 -11.87
C ILE A 110 -9.92 6.07 -13.11
N ALA A 111 -10.50 6.22 -14.30
CA ALA A 111 -9.73 6.21 -15.54
C ALA A 111 -8.67 7.31 -15.54
N ILE A 112 -7.42 6.94 -15.81
CA ILE A 112 -6.33 7.90 -15.99
C ILE A 112 -6.26 8.23 -17.50
N PRO A 113 -6.45 9.50 -17.90
CA PRO A 113 -6.33 9.90 -19.29
C PRO A 113 -4.86 9.81 -19.74
N GLU A 114 -4.62 9.49 -21.02
CA GLU A 114 -3.24 9.40 -21.53
C GLU A 114 -2.46 10.71 -21.40
N ALA A 115 -3.18 11.84 -21.45
CA ALA A 115 -2.63 13.18 -21.22
C ALA A 115 -1.96 13.35 -19.84
N ALA A 116 -2.25 12.48 -18.85
CA ALA A 116 -1.63 12.54 -17.53
C ALA A 116 -0.12 12.24 -17.56
N TRP A 117 0.39 11.66 -18.64
CA TRP A 117 1.82 11.36 -18.80
C TRP A 117 2.39 11.84 -20.14
N ASP A 118 1.73 12.80 -20.79
CA ASP A 118 2.26 13.44 -21.99
C ASP A 118 3.61 14.10 -21.70
N GLY A 119 4.60 13.83 -22.56
CA GLY A 119 5.97 14.34 -22.40
C GLY A 119 6.85 13.54 -21.42
N LEU A 120 6.35 12.45 -20.84
CA LEU A 120 7.11 11.56 -19.95
C LEU A 120 7.52 10.26 -20.67
N ILE A 121 8.63 9.65 -20.24
CA ILE A 121 9.01 8.30 -20.68
C ILE A 121 8.27 7.30 -19.79
N VAL A 122 7.39 6.48 -20.38
CA VAL A 122 6.50 5.59 -19.62
C VAL A 122 6.99 4.14 -19.65
N THR A 123 7.17 3.57 -18.46
CA THR A 123 7.22 2.11 -18.24
C THR A 123 5.82 1.64 -17.84
N LYS A 124 5.17 0.84 -18.69
CA LYS A 124 3.83 0.30 -18.40
C LYS A 124 3.92 -0.91 -17.46
N ALA A 125 3.19 -0.85 -16.36
CA ALA A 125 3.04 -1.88 -15.35
C ALA A 125 1.57 -2.17 -15.03
N ASP A 126 0.73 -2.12 -16.07
CA ASP A 126 -0.70 -2.42 -15.99
C ASP A 126 -0.95 -3.83 -15.44
N GLU A 127 -2.04 -3.96 -14.70
CA GLU A 127 -2.47 -5.24 -14.13
C GLU A 127 -2.65 -6.30 -15.22
N GLN A 128 -2.01 -7.47 -15.02
CA GLN A 128 -1.96 -8.61 -15.96
C GLN A 128 -1.21 -8.37 -17.28
N GLU A 129 -0.68 -7.17 -17.54
CA GLU A 129 0.06 -6.86 -18.78
C GLU A 129 1.55 -6.56 -18.56
N TYR A 130 2.00 -6.45 -17.31
CA TYR A 130 3.40 -6.19 -16.98
C TYR A 130 4.34 -7.29 -17.50
N GLN A 131 5.29 -6.90 -18.34
CA GLN A 131 6.25 -7.81 -18.99
C GLN A 131 7.57 -7.97 -18.20
N GLY A 132 7.78 -7.16 -17.16
CA GLY A 132 8.98 -7.22 -16.32
C GLY A 132 8.90 -8.28 -15.22
N ASN A 133 9.91 -8.31 -14.35
CA ASN A 133 9.90 -9.21 -13.20
C ASN A 133 9.01 -8.63 -12.09
N PRO A 134 7.86 -9.25 -11.75
CA PRO A 134 6.96 -8.72 -10.72
C PRO A 134 7.62 -8.65 -9.33
N TRP A 135 8.61 -9.51 -9.06
CA TRP A 135 9.37 -9.51 -7.81
C TRP A 135 10.40 -8.38 -7.74
N ALA A 136 10.72 -7.75 -8.87
CA ALA A 136 11.64 -6.62 -8.96
C ALA A 136 10.91 -5.27 -9.06
N LEU A 137 9.57 -5.27 -9.00
CA LEU A 137 8.77 -4.09 -9.27
C LEU A 137 9.10 -2.94 -8.32
N VAL A 138 9.34 -3.22 -7.04
CA VAL A 138 9.76 -2.23 -6.04
C VAL A 138 11.08 -1.55 -6.42
N GLN A 139 12.06 -2.32 -6.90
CA GLN A 139 13.33 -1.80 -7.38
C GLN A 139 13.13 -0.93 -8.63
N GLU A 140 12.25 -1.36 -9.53
CA GLU A 140 11.86 -0.56 -10.69
C GLU A 140 11.24 0.78 -10.24
N LEU A 141 10.33 0.81 -9.26
CA LEU A 141 9.75 2.06 -8.75
C LEU A 141 10.84 3.03 -8.30
N SER A 142 11.81 2.56 -7.51
CA SER A 142 12.91 3.39 -6.99
C SER A 142 13.86 3.93 -8.08
N ALA A 143 13.89 3.29 -9.26
CA ALA A 143 14.73 3.68 -10.39
C ALA A 143 14.07 4.70 -11.33
N HIS A 144 12.83 5.11 -11.06
CA HIS A 144 12.06 6.07 -11.87
C HIS A 144 11.93 7.43 -11.18
N ASP A 145 11.63 8.44 -11.99
CA ASP A 145 11.40 9.81 -11.57
C ASP A 145 9.98 10.03 -11.00
N GLY A 146 9.07 9.09 -11.20
CA GLY A 146 7.75 9.14 -10.60
C GLY A 146 6.91 7.91 -10.86
N VAL A 147 5.76 7.86 -10.21
CA VAL A 147 4.76 6.80 -10.35
C VAL A 147 3.40 7.42 -10.59
N ILE A 148 2.65 6.87 -11.54
CA ILE A 148 1.24 7.20 -11.76
C ILE A 148 0.46 5.89 -11.68
N THR A 149 -0.46 5.78 -10.73
CA THR A 149 -1.09 4.48 -10.44
C THR A 149 -2.51 4.58 -9.94
N GLN A 150 -3.30 3.54 -10.18
CA GLN A 150 -4.59 3.29 -9.53
C GLN A 150 -4.46 2.34 -8.32
N SER A 151 -3.27 1.77 -8.09
CA SER A 151 -3.02 0.80 -7.02
C SER A 151 -2.57 1.50 -5.73
N VAL A 152 -3.38 1.40 -4.68
CA VAL A 152 -3.05 1.94 -3.35
C VAL A 152 -1.79 1.31 -2.74
N THR A 153 -1.54 0.02 -3.01
CA THR A 153 -0.34 -0.69 -2.56
C THR A 153 0.90 -0.16 -3.26
N MET A 154 0.89 -0.09 -4.59
CA MET A 154 2.03 0.47 -5.32
C MET A 154 2.25 1.94 -4.95
N ALA A 155 1.18 2.70 -4.76
CA ALA A 155 1.29 4.11 -4.38
C ALA A 155 1.96 4.30 -3.02
N SER A 156 1.56 3.52 -2.01
CA SER A 156 2.18 3.60 -0.69
C SER A 156 3.63 3.14 -0.70
N GLU A 157 3.95 2.06 -1.41
CA GLU A 157 5.33 1.58 -1.54
C GLU A 157 6.23 2.61 -2.23
N ALA A 158 5.78 3.19 -3.35
CA ALA A 158 6.52 4.23 -4.07
C ALA A 158 6.74 5.49 -3.21
N ALA A 159 5.69 5.96 -2.53
CA ALA A 159 5.76 7.12 -1.66
C ALA A 159 6.75 6.89 -0.51
N LEU A 160 6.72 5.71 0.13
CA LEU A 160 7.68 5.36 1.20
C LEU A 160 9.13 5.40 0.71
N LEU A 161 9.39 4.96 -0.53
CA LEU A 161 10.71 5.01 -1.15
C LEU A 161 11.13 6.43 -1.59
N GLY A 162 10.32 7.45 -1.29
CA GLY A 162 10.58 8.85 -1.65
C GLY A 162 10.34 9.15 -3.14
N VAL A 163 9.60 8.29 -3.84
CA VAL A 163 9.27 8.49 -5.25
C VAL A 163 7.96 9.30 -5.37
N PRO A 164 7.96 10.47 -6.03
CA PRO A 164 6.75 11.22 -6.31
C PRO A 164 5.70 10.35 -6.98
N THR A 165 4.53 10.29 -6.36
CA THR A 165 3.50 9.31 -6.69
C THR A 165 2.16 10.00 -6.87
N LEU A 166 1.61 9.92 -8.08
CA LEU A 166 0.24 10.31 -8.39
C LEU A 166 -0.67 9.08 -8.27
N LEU A 167 -1.47 9.03 -7.20
CA LEU A 167 -2.52 8.03 -7.01
C LEU A 167 -3.84 8.59 -7.56
N VAL A 168 -4.36 7.97 -8.63
CA VAL A 168 -5.68 8.29 -9.19
C VAL A 168 -6.64 7.17 -8.82
N SER A 169 -7.36 7.35 -7.70
CA SER A 169 -8.28 6.35 -7.16
C SER A 169 -9.22 6.97 -6.13
N ALA A 170 -10.47 6.51 -6.10
CA ALA A 170 -11.43 6.86 -5.04
C ALA A 170 -11.21 6.04 -3.75
N ALA A 171 -10.20 5.16 -3.71
CA ALA A 171 -9.90 4.34 -2.55
C ALA A 171 -9.57 5.18 -1.31
N GLN A 172 -10.10 4.74 -0.18
CA GLN A 172 -9.83 5.30 1.14
C GLN A 172 -9.17 4.27 2.03
N ARG A 173 -8.02 4.61 2.62
CA ARG A 173 -7.29 3.78 3.58
C ARG A 173 -6.65 4.72 4.59
N GLY A 174 -6.59 4.32 5.87
CA GLY A 174 -5.97 5.15 6.90
C GLY A 174 -4.49 5.43 6.63
N PHE A 175 -3.80 4.50 5.97
CA PHE A 175 -2.39 4.68 5.62
C PHE A 175 -2.16 5.77 4.57
N LEU A 176 -3.13 6.03 3.68
CA LEU A 176 -2.99 7.09 2.68
C LEU A 176 -3.01 8.46 3.36
N THR A 177 -3.91 8.65 4.32
CA THR A 177 -3.96 9.87 5.14
C THR A 177 -2.67 10.04 5.94
N ARG A 178 -2.17 8.96 6.56
CA ARG A 178 -0.89 9.00 7.28
C ARG A 178 0.27 9.45 6.38
N LEU A 179 0.36 8.92 5.15
CA LEU A 179 1.42 9.30 4.21
C LEU A 179 1.36 10.79 3.85
N GLU A 180 0.16 11.34 3.62
CA GLU A 180 -0.01 12.77 3.36
C GLU A 180 0.34 13.63 4.59
N ASP A 181 -0.16 13.27 5.77
CA ASP A 181 0.10 13.99 7.02
C ASP A 181 1.58 14.00 7.41
N GLU A 182 2.31 12.91 7.10
CA GLU A 182 3.75 12.79 7.34
C GLU A 182 4.60 13.41 6.21
N GLY A 183 3.97 13.97 5.17
CA GLY A 183 4.66 14.72 4.11
C GLY A 183 5.38 13.85 3.07
N TYR A 184 5.00 12.58 2.92
CA TYR A 184 5.50 11.75 1.82
C TYR A 184 5.06 12.35 0.47
N PRO A 185 5.81 12.09 -0.63
CA PRO A 185 5.54 12.69 -1.94
C PRO A 185 4.38 11.99 -2.66
N LEU A 186 3.21 11.94 -2.01
CA LEU A 186 1.99 11.32 -2.47
C LEU A 186 0.98 12.40 -2.87
N PHE A 187 0.53 12.36 -4.12
CA PHE A 187 -0.48 13.23 -4.71
C PHE A 187 -1.73 12.39 -5.00
N ARG A 188 -2.83 12.63 -4.27
CA ARG A 188 -4.05 11.82 -4.39
C ARG A 188 -5.13 12.55 -5.18
N TRP A 189 -5.71 11.86 -6.15
CA TRP A 189 -6.87 12.32 -6.89
C TRP A 189 -7.98 11.27 -6.84
N GLY A 190 -9.15 11.66 -6.33
CA GLY A 190 -10.29 10.78 -6.07
C GLY A 190 -11.50 10.98 -6.97
N GLU A 191 -11.39 11.81 -8.00
CA GLU A 191 -12.50 12.18 -8.90
C GLU A 191 -12.12 12.00 -10.37
N ALA A 192 -13.03 12.30 -11.30
CA ALA A 192 -12.69 12.32 -12.72
C ALA A 192 -11.52 13.29 -12.99
N CYS A 193 -10.60 12.92 -13.88
CA CYS A 193 -9.41 13.70 -14.23
C CYS A 193 -9.76 14.89 -15.15
N GLU A 194 -10.60 15.80 -14.66
CA GLU A 194 -11.14 16.94 -15.41
C GLU A 194 -11.16 18.20 -14.54
N GLY A 195 -11.09 19.36 -15.19
CA GLY A 195 -11.24 20.66 -14.53
C GLY A 195 -9.97 21.17 -13.85
N GLU A 196 -10.08 22.39 -13.29
CA GLU A 196 -8.94 23.16 -12.76
C GLU A 196 -8.25 22.46 -11.58
N ALA A 197 -9.01 21.83 -10.68
CA ALA A 197 -8.47 21.16 -9.51
C ALA A 197 -7.58 19.96 -9.89
N TRP A 198 -8.00 19.17 -10.88
CA TRP A 198 -7.19 18.09 -11.45
C TRP A 198 -5.88 18.64 -12.04
N HIS A 199 -5.98 19.66 -12.89
CA HIS A 199 -4.80 20.26 -13.53
C HIS A 199 -3.82 20.86 -12.52
N SER A 200 -4.32 21.46 -11.44
CA SER A 200 -3.50 21.99 -10.36
C SER A 200 -2.72 20.87 -9.65
N LEU A 201 -3.40 19.79 -9.25
CA LEU A 201 -2.74 18.66 -8.58
C LEU A 201 -1.77 17.93 -9.51
N HIS A 202 -2.13 17.75 -10.78
CA HIS A 202 -1.26 17.16 -11.79
C HIS A 202 0.01 18.00 -12.02
N ALA A 203 -0.12 19.33 -12.09
CA ALA A 203 1.02 20.23 -12.18
C ALA A 203 1.93 20.18 -10.93
N GLN A 204 1.34 20.07 -9.74
CA GLN A 204 2.10 19.86 -8.50
C GLN A 204 2.89 18.56 -8.54
N PHE A 205 2.28 17.46 -8.99
CA PHE A 205 2.97 16.18 -9.20
C PHE A 205 4.14 16.32 -10.19
N LEU A 206 3.92 16.92 -11.36
CA LEU A 206 4.96 17.13 -12.37
C LEU A 206 6.12 17.97 -11.83
N THR A 207 5.81 19.01 -11.05
CA THR A 207 6.83 19.81 -10.34
C THR A 207 7.56 18.95 -9.31
N GLY A 208 6.84 18.10 -8.56
CA GLY A 208 7.38 17.17 -7.57
C GLY A 208 8.38 16.17 -8.14
N LEU A 209 8.29 15.81 -9.43
CA LEU A 209 9.31 14.99 -10.11
C LEU A 209 10.70 15.62 -9.99
N HIS A 210 10.79 16.95 -10.00
CA HIS A 210 12.02 17.74 -10.00
C HIS A 210 12.52 18.19 -8.61
N LEU A 211 11.75 17.98 -7.54
CA LEU A 211 12.09 18.43 -6.18
C LEU A 211 12.92 17.40 -5.39
N THR A 212 13.83 16.70 -6.08
CA THR A 212 14.50 15.49 -5.58
C THR A 212 15.50 15.72 -4.45
N GLU A 213 16.00 16.94 -4.29
CA GLU A 213 17.04 17.30 -3.31
C GLU A 213 16.47 17.76 -1.95
N ALA A 214 15.15 17.88 -1.81
CA ALA A 214 14.53 18.58 -0.68
C ALA A 214 13.93 17.67 0.42
N LEU A 215 13.91 16.35 0.22
CA LEU A 215 13.27 15.43 1.16
C LEU A 215 14.32 14.60 1.90
N GLU A 216 14.68 15.04 3.11
CA GLU A 216 15.32 14.17 4.09
C GLU A 216 14.30 13.08 4.46
N PRO A 217 14.59 11.78 4.20
CA PRO A 217 13.64 10.73 4.50
C PRO A 217 13.39 10.70 6.01
N ALA A 218 12.12 10.80 6.41
CA ALA A 218 11.73 10.63 7.79
C ALA A 218 12.26 9.29 8.33
N ALA A 219 12.67 9.26 9.59
CA ALA A 219 13.09 8.00 10.22
C ALA A 219 11.90 7.02 10.20
N TRP A 220 12.07 5.88 9.52
CA TRP A 220 11.03 4.87 9.45
C TRP A 220 10.81 4.23 10.82
N PRO A 221 9.55 3.93 11.21
CA PRO A 221 9.30 3.13 12.39
C PRO A 221 9.80 1.70 12.16
N ASP A 222 10.30 1.05 13.21
CA ASP A 222 10.81 -0.33 13.14
C ASP A 222 9.67 -1.37 13.23
N ALA A 223 8.77 -1.29 12.25
CA ALA A 223 7.63 -2.20 12.12
C ALA A 223 8.07 -3.67 12.00
N ARG A 224 9.24 -3.91 11.40
CA ARG A 224 9.82 -5.26 11.23
C ARG A 224 10.20 -5.86 12.58
N ALA A 225 10.93 -5.14 13.43
CA ALA A 225 11.29 -5.62 14.76
C ALA A 225 10.05 -5.79 15.66
N GLN A 226 9.08 -4.86 15.56
CA GLN A 226 7.84 -4.95 16.32
C GLN A 226 7.05 -6.23 15.98
N LEU A 227 6.91 -6.57 14.70
CA LEU A 227 6.29 -7.82 14.27
C LEU A 227 7.07 -9.05 14.74
N ALA A 228 8.39 -9.02 14.61
CA ALA A 228 9.24 -10.13 15.04
C ALA A 228 9.10 -10.40 16.55
N GLN A 229 9.05 -9.34 17.35
CA GLN A 229 8.82 -9.43 18.80
C GLN A 229 7.49 -10.13 19.11
N TRP A 230 6.40 -9.75 18.43
CA TRP A 230 5.09 -10.36 18.65
C TRP A 230 5.02 -11.82 18.22
N PHE A 231 5.72 -12.19 17.15
CA PHE A 231 5.80 -13.57 16.69
C PHE A 231 6.84 -14.42 17.43
N GLY A 232 7.60 -13.83 18.36
CA GLY A 232 8.71 -14.52 19.03
C GLY A 232 9.81 -14.97 18.06
N MET A 233 9.99 -14.22 16.96
CA MET A 233 10.96 -14.51 15.92
C MET A 233 12.26 -13.76 16.15
N THR A 234 13.39 -14.41 15.89
CA THR A 234 14.67 -13.74 15.73
C THR A 234 14.80 -13.28 14.29
N LEU A 235 15.02 -11.98 14.07
CA LEU A 235 15.32 -11.46 12.76
C LEU A 235 16.72 -11.93 12.33
N ILE A 236 16.81 -12.39 11.09
CA ILE A 236 18.08 -12.62 10.41
C ILE A 236 18.35 -11.36 9.58
N ASP A 237 19.53 -10.78 9.76
CA ASP A 237 20.01 -9.62 9.03
C ASP A 237 20.43 -9.98 7.60
#